data_AF-A0A6H1Q2Y1-F1
#
_entry.id   AF-A0A6H1Q2Y1-F1
#
_cell.length_a   1.000
_cell.length_b   1.000
_cell.length_c   1.000
_cell.angle_alpha   90.00
_cell.angle_beta   90.00
_cell.angle_gamma   90.00
#
_symmetry.space_group_name_H-M   'P 1'
#
loop_
_entity.id
_entity.type
_entity.pdbx_description
1 polymer ?
#
loop_
_entity_poly.entity_id
_entity_poly.type
_entity_poly.pdbx_seq_one_letter_code
_entity_poly.pdbx_strand_id
1 'polypeptide(L)'
;MLLKFFKLFLILLLYQSPLYSKNNSLNDFNARYLSNYFSGIVAYENLDNTEALKFFNSSKILIKQHDAYLERYVFSLVLDGKVKKAINQVKQNSTKNNSDFFQANLLLAVDSLKKKNFKKSKVYIDRSYEFINNDRLSLIIAETFKQYLSVFEEKKLMKQKNTFGNFSFINEVFQRCYLNDKDTERYFNTLINSQNDADYSRYTFFLISYLIENDNYDKAKKITNNFDYLNSSVLISQGKKWIEDKNLGNFQDIFLCTNANDIVSELFFLIANLYSSQNDYEKSNFYLNIANYLNPKFIFNLSLLAENYYLNDDYSNTLKTLKVFDKKHEFYYWFKLKKESQIILKKSDQETSLNFINEKFKEIKNPNKKFLFDIANTHKNAKRYIEAISFYDQILLKMDVNSDLYAEILYRRGGSYERSGDYIKADKDLLKSLEANPDDAYVLNYLAYSWLEREHKIETALKMLEKAYAARSNDPYIIDSIGWAYYLVEEYEKAENFLKRAVELMPQDPIVNDHYGDILWQLDRKIQARYFWQAVLNLDETEDTMKETIKNKLIEGLKNS
;
A
#
# COMPACT_ATOMS: atom_id res chain seq x y z
N MET A 1 29.26 -14.77 -75.48
CA MET A 1 28.46 -14.31 -74.32
C MET A 1 27.74 -15.45 -73.61
N LEU A 2 27.16 -16.42 -74.34
CA LEU A 2 26.45 -17.59 -73.78
C LEU A 2 27.29 -18.51 -72.87
N LEU A 3 28.57 -18.77 -73.16
CA LEU A 3 29.40 -19.63 -72.31
C LEU A 3 29.71 -19.05 -70.91
N LYS A 4 29.78 -17.72 -70.77
CA LYS A 4 29.98 -17.07 -69.46
C LYS A 4 28.70 -17.11 -68.61
N PHE A 5 27.54 -16.95 -69.25
CA PHE A 5 26.24 -17.09 -68.60
C PHE A 5 26.00 -18.52 -68.11
N PHE A 6 26.39 -19.52 -68.90
CA PHE A 6 26.25 -20.93 -68.51
C PHE A 6 27.13 -21.31 -67.32
N LYS A 7 28.38 -20.81 -67.27
CA LYS A 7 29.26 -21.01 -66.09
C LYS A 7 28.72 -20.32 -64.83
N LEU A 8 28.15 -19.13 -64.96
CA LEU A 8 27.55 -18.42 -63.82
C LEU A 8 26.32 -19.16 -63.28
N PHE A 9 25.49 -19.69 -64.19
CA PHE A 9 24.31 -20.48 -63.85
C PHE A 9 24.67 -21.81 -63.19
N LEU A 10 25.74 -22.47 -63.64
CA LEU A 10 26.24 -23.71 -63.04
C LEU A 10 26.81 -23.50 -61.62
N ILE A 11 27.47 -22.35 -61.37
CA ILE A 11 27.97 -21.98 -60.04
C ILE A 11 26.81 -21.66 -59.09
N LEU A 12 25.76 -20.99 -59.57
CA LEU A 12 24.54 -20.71 -58.79
C LEU A 12 23.77 -22.00 -58.41
N LEU A 13 23.75 -23.01 -59.30
CA LEU A 13 23.15 -24.32 -59.01
C LEU A 13 23.97 -25.15 -58.01
N LEU A 14 25.30 -25.00 -57.98
CA LEU A 14 26.16 -25.70 -57.02
C LEU A 14 26.17 -25.06 -55.62
N TYR A 15 25.74 -23.80 -55.49
CA TYR A 15 25.57 -23.13 -54.19
C TYR A 15 24.16 -23.28 -53.58
N GLN A 16 23.21 -23.88 -54.30
CA GLN A 16 21.94 -24.31 -53.73
C GLN A 16 22.03 -25.73 -53.19
N SER A 17 22.96 -25.95 -52.25
CA SER A 17 22.70 -27.01 -51.29
C SER A 17 21.64 -26.43 -50.34
N PRO A 18 20.42 -27.00 -50.27
CA PRO A 18 19.62 -26.76 -49.08
C PRO A 18 20.50 -27.23 -47.93
N LEU A 19 20.97 -26.29 -47.11
CA LEU A 19 21.39 -26.57 -45.75
C LEU A 19 20.12 -27.08 -45.05
N TYR A 20 19.78 -28.33 -45.31
CA TYR A 20 18.97 -29.10 -44.40
C TYR A 20 19.81 -29.12 -43.13
N SER A 21 19.44 -28.27 -42.18
CA SER A 21 19.81 -28.49 -40.80
C SER A 21 19.46 -29.94 -40.53
N LYS A 22 20.48 -30.78 -40.37
CA LYS A 22 20.34 -32.20 -40.08
C LYS A 22 19.95 -32.32 -38.60
N ASN A 23 18.87 -31.66 -38.23
CA ASN A 23 18.33 -31.70 -36.89
C ASN A 23 17.44 -32.92 -36.80
N ASN A 24 18.06 -34.07 -36.50
CA ASN A 24 17.37 -35.33 -36.21
C ASN A 24 16.57 -35.28 -34.88
N SER A 25 16.29 -34.10 -34.31
CA SER A 25 15.68 -33.94 -32.97
C SER A 25 14.17 -33.73 -32.95
N LEU A 26 13.48 -33.68 -34.09
CA LEU A 26 12.02 -33.56 -34.11
C LEU A 26 11.29 -34.82 -33.61
N ASN A 27 11.97 -35.96 -33.47
CA ASN A 27 11.35 -37.18 -32.93
C ASN A 27 11.14 -37.16 -31.40
N ASP A 28 11.74 -36.21 -30.67
CA ASP A 28 11.49 -35.98 -29.24
C ASP A 28 10.47 -34.85 -28.99
N PHE A 29 9.85 -34.32 -30.05
CA PHE A 29 8.89 -33.21 -29.96
C PHE A 29 7.53 -33.70 -29.44
N ASN A 30 7.15 -33.23 -28.25
CA ASN A 30 5.81 -33.47 -27.71
C ASN A 30 5.01 -32.17 -27.68
N ALA A 31 4.10 -32.01 -28.64
CA ALA A 31 3.25 -30.83 -28.77
C ALA A 31 2.44 -30.52 -27.50
N ARG A 32 2.06 -31.56 -26.73
CA ARG A 32 1.32 -31.40 -25.48
C ARG A 32 2.17 -30.75 -24.39
N TYR A 33 3.46 -31.09 -24.29
CA TYR A 33 4.34 -30.45 -23.30
C TYR A 33 4.59 -28.98 -23.63
N LEU A 34 4.78 -28.66 -24.92
CA LEU A 34 4.94 -27.29 -25.38
C LEU A 34 3.67 -26.46 -25.15
N SER A 35 2.51 -26.99 -25.53
CA SER A 35 1.21 -26.36 -25.31
C SER A 35 0.94 -26.12 -23.82
N ASN A 36 1.19 -27.11 -22.96
CA ASN A 36 1.11 -26.96 -21.52
C ASN A 36 2.10 -25.92 -20.99
N TYR A 37 3.33 -25.88 -21.50
CA TYR A 37 4.31 -24.90 -21.05
C TYR A 37 3.88 -23.46 -21.38
N PHE A 38 3.46 -23.20 -22.61
CA PHE A 38 2.96 -21.88 -22.99
C PHE A 38 1.67 -21.52 -22.26
N SER A 39 0.77 -22.47 -22.05
CA SER A 39 -0.44 -22.23 -21.23
C SER A 39 -0.08 -21.90 -19.78
N GLY A 40 0.97 -22.55 -19.24
CA GLY A 40 1.51 -22.24 -17.92
C GLY A 40 2.13 -20.85 -17.85
N ILE A 41 2.85 -20.42 -18.89
CA ILE A 41 3.36 -19.04 -18.99
C ILE A 41 2.20 -18.06 -19.04
N VAL A 42 1.22 -18.26 -19.93
CA VAL A 42 0.07 -17.34 -20.04
C VAL A 42 -0.69 -17.24 -18.72
N ALA A 43 -0.92 -18.36 -18.04
CA ALA A 43 -1.55 -18.35 -16.71
C ALA A 43 -0.69 -17.63 -15.66
N TYR A 44 0.64 -17.77 -15.71
CA TYR A 44 1.57 -17.07 -14.84
C TYR A 44 1.56 -15.56 -15.07
N GLU A 45 1.63 -15.10 -16.33
CA GLU A 45 1.56 -13.68 -16.71
C GLU A 45 0.19 -13.08 -16.39
N ASN A 46 -0.87 -13.89 -16.42
CA ASN A 46 -2.22 -13.52 -15.94
C ASN A 46 -2.36 -13.64 -14.41
N LEU A 47 -1.27 -13.91 -13.69
CA LEU A 47 -1.17 -13.97 -12.23
C LEU A 47 -2.00 -15.09 -11.56
N ASP A 48 -2.54 -16.03 -12.35
CA ASP A 48 -3.18 -17.24 -11.86
C ASP A 48 -2.13 -18.34 -11.61
N ASN A 49 -1.43 -18.20 -10.49
CA ASN A 49 -0.37 -19.13 -10.07
C ASN A 49 -0.89 -20.56 -9.84
N THR A 50 -2.13 -20.73 -9.39
CA THR A 50 -2.71 -22.07 -9.19
C THR A 50 -2.91 -22.77 -10.53
N GLU A 51 -3.43 -22.07 -11.53
CA GLU A 51 -3.62 -22.61 -12.89
C GLU A 51 -2.29 -22.82 -13.60
N ALA A 52 -1.37 -21.86 -13.51
CA ALA A 52 0.00 -21.99 -14.02
C ALA A 52 0.67 -23.27 -13.49
N LEU A 53 0.50 -23.56 -12.20
CA LEU A 53 1.00 -24.79 -11.60
C LEU A 53 0.35 -26.05 -12.18
N LYS A 54 -0.93 -26.07 -12.57
CA LYS A 54 -1.55 -27.25 -13.20
C LYS A 54 -0.87 -27.54 -14.56
N PHE A 55 -0.64 -26.50 -15.34
CA PHE A 55 0.03 -26.59 -16.63
C PHE A 55 1.50 -26.99 -16.51
N PHE A 56 2.26 -26.36 -15.61
CA PHE A 56 3.63 -26.78 -15.32
C PHE A 56 3.65 -28.23 -14.80
N ASN A 57 2.78 -28.61 -13.87
CA ASN A 57 2.76 -30.00 -13.40
C ASN A 57 2.54 -31.03 -14.53
N SER A 58 1.84 -30.65 -15.60
CA SER A 58 1.56 -31.47 -16.79
C SER A 58 2.70 -31.50 -17.82
N SER A 59 3.76 -30.72 -17.61
CA SER A 59 4.95 -30.60 -18.48
C SER A 59 6.27 -30.73 -17.71
N LYS A 60 6.28 -31.35 -16.53
CA LYS A 60 7.46 -31.50 -15.65
C LYS A 60 8.70 -32.11 -16.30
N ILE A 61 8.56 -32.83 -17.41
CA ILE A 61 9.71 -33.35 -18.15
C ILE A 61 10.63 -32.21 -18.61
N LEU A 62 10.06 -31.02 -18.88
CA LEU A 62 10.78 -29.83 -19.29
C LEU A 62 11.71 -29.28 -18.22
N ILE A 63 11.53 -29.65 -16.94
CA ILE A 63 12.50 -29.34 -15.88
C ILE A 63 13.90 -29.78 -16.29
N LYS A 64 14.05 -30.90 -17.02
CA LYS A 64 15.35 -31.42 -17.44
C LYS A 64 15.82 -30.90 -18.81
N GLN A 65 14.98 -30.18 -19.54
CA GLN A 65 15.18 -29.87 -20.97
C GLN A 65 15.16 -28.37 -21.28
N HIS A 66 14.68 -27.54 -20.36
CA HIS A 66 14.48 -26.11 -20.58
C HIS A 66 14.83 -25.32 -19.29
N ASP A 67 15.92 -24.58 -19.30
CA ASP A 67 16.48 -24.00 -18.06
C ASP A 67 15.52 -23.02 -17.38
N ALA A 68 14.94 -22.09 -18.14
CA ALA A 68 13.97 -21.12 -17.62
C ALA A 68 12.64 -21.75 -17.16
N TYR A 69 12.41 -23.05 -17.42
CA TYR A 69 11.22 -23.74 -16.92
C TYR A 69 11.30 -23.89 -15.39
N LEU A 70 12.45 -24.31 -14.88
CA LEU A 70 12.61 -24.60 -13.45
C LEU A 70 12.40 -23.33 -12.63
N GLU A 71 12.96 -22.20 -13.09
CA GLU A 71 12.78 -20.89 -12.48
C GLU A 71 11.30 -20.52 -12.39
N ARG A 72 10.57 -20.48 -13.51
CA ARG A 72 9.14 -20.14 -13.55
C ARG A 72 8.28 -21.06 -12.68
N TYR A 73 8.57 -22.36 -12.71
CA TYR A 73 7.89 -23.34 -11.88
C TYR A 73 8.16 -23.13 -10.38
N VAL A 74 9.40 -22.81 -10.00
CA VAL A 74 9.80 -22.48 -8.62
C VAL A 74 9.12 -21.19 -8.16
N PHE A 75 9.12 -20.14 -8.99
CA PHE A 75 8.41 -18.89 -8.71
C PHE A 75 6.92 -19.11 -8.49
N SER A 76 6.26 -19.82 -9.41
CA SER A 76 4.84 -20.17 -9.28
C SER A 76 4.54 -20.95 -8.00
N LEU A 77 5.44 -21.87 -7.59
CA LEU A 77 5.30 -22.60 -6.34
C LEU A 77 5.43 -21.67 -5.12
N VAL A 78 6.36 -20.73 -5.13
CA VAL A 78 6.52 -19.77 -4.02
C VAL A 78 5.33 -18.82 -3.95
N LEU A 79 4.89 -18.26 -5.08
CA LEU A 79 3.74 -17.35 -5.17
C LEU A 79 2.42 -18.01 -4.72
N ASP A 80 2.25 -19.31 -4.97
CA ASP A 80 1.12 -20.10 -4.46
C ASP A 80 1.32 -20.58 -3.00
N GLY A 81 2.29 -20.03 -2.28
CA GLY A 81 2.58 -20.35 -0.86
C GLY A 81 3.23 -21.72 -0.63
N LYS A 82 3.60 -22.45 -1.69
CA LYS A 82 4.19 -23.80 -1.63
C LYS A 82 5.72 -23.77 -1.54
N VAL A 83 6.28 -22.90 -0.69
CA VAL A 83 7.74 -22.67 -0.55
C VAL A 83 8.53 -23.96 -0.28
N LYS A 84 8.05 -24.84 0.62
CA LYS A 84 8.69 -26.14 0.88
C LYS A 84 8.78 -27.02 -0.37
N LYS A 85 7.76 -27.00 -1.23
CA LYS A 85 7.76 -27.75 -2.50
C LYS A 85 8.75 -27.12 -3.47
N ALA A 86 8.79 -25.79 -3.57
CA ALA A 86 9.76 -25.06 -4.39
C ALA A 86 11.20 -25.43 -4.01
N ILE A 87 11.53 -25.38 -2.71
CA ILE A 87 12.84 -25.80 -2.17
C ILE A 87 13.17 -27.24 -2.58
N ASN A 88 12.23 -28.17 -2.49
CA ASN A 88 12.47 -29.56 -2.87
C ASN A 88 12.75 -29.71 -4.37
N GLN A 89 12.07 -28.93 -5.23
CA GLN A 89 12.34 -28.93 -6.67
C GLN A 89 13.73 -28.38 -6.98
N VAL A 90 14.17 -27.32 -6.30
CA VAL A 90 15.53 -26.78 -6.43
C VAL A 90 16.56 -27.84 -6.00
N LYS A 91 16.39 -28.48 -4.83
CA LYS A 91 17.31 -29.52 -4.34
C LYS A 91 17.42 -30.72 -5.28
N GLN A 92 16.31 -31.17 -5.86
CA GLN A 92 16.30 -32.31 -6.78
C GLN A 92 17.03 -32.01 -8.10
N ASN A 93 17.24 -30.73 -8.42
CA ASN A 93 17.90 -30.29 -9.64
C ASN A 93 19.21 -29.53 -9.37
N SER A 94 19.71 -29.49 -8.13
CA SER A 94 20.88 -28.68 -7.75
C SER A 94 22.21 -29.13 -8.35
N THR A 95 22.25 -30.33 -8.95
CA THR A 95 23.42 -30.86 -9.66
C THR A 95 23.37 -30.58 -11.16
N LYS A 96 22.35 -29.86 -11.62
CA LYS A 96 22.18 -29.44 -13.00
C LYS A 96 22.33 -27.92 -13.04
N ASN A 97 22.94 -27.42 -14.11
CA ASN A 97 23.18 -25.99 -14.30
C ASN A 97 21.88 -25.17 -14.48
N ASN A 98 20.71 -25.80 -14.42
CA ASN A 98 19.40 -25.14 -14.55
C ASN A 98 18.87 -24.53 -13.23
N SER A 99 19.58 -24.74 -12.11
CA SER A 99 19.24 -24.15 -10.80
C SER A 99 20.11 -22.93 -10.46
N ASP A 100 20.83 -22.41 -11.44
CA ASP A 100 21.85 -21.37 -11.32
C ASP A 100 21.20 -19.98 -11.43
N PHE A 101 20.35 -19.65 -10.46
CA PHE A 101 19.74 -18.33 -10.32
C PHE A 101 19.64 -17.91 -8.86
N PHE A 102 19.47 -16.61 -8.62
CA PHE A 102 19.54 -16.01 -7.29
C PHE A 102 18.52 -16.64 -6.31
N GLN A 103 17.26 -16.75 -6.72
CA GLN A 103 16.17 -17.22 -5.89
C GLN A 103 16.31 -18.70 -5.51
N ALA A 104 16.89 -19.54 -6.38
CA ALA A 104 17.19 -20.94 -6.05
C ALA A 104 18.16 -21.02 -4.87
N ASN A 105 19.28 -20.29 -4.94
CA ASN A 105 20.27 -20.23 -3.87
C ASN A 105 19.69 -19.64 -2.57
N LEU A 106 18.87 -18.58 -2.69
CA LEU A 106 18.16 -17.98 -1.56
C LEU A 106 17.23 -18.98 -0.86
N LEU A 107 16.43 -19.74 -1.61
CA LEU A 107 15.54 -20.78 -1.06
C LEU A 107 16.31 -21.90 -0.35
N LEU A 108 17.48 -22.30 -0.87
CA LEU A 108 18.35 -23.29 -0.22
C LEU A 108 18.99 -22.73 1.07
N ALA A 109 19.35 -21.45 1.09
CA ALA A 109 19.81 -20.76 2.29
C ALA A 109 18.70 -20.73 3.35
N VAL A 110 17.48 -20.31 2.98
CA VAL A 110 16.29 -20.30 3.86
C VAL A 110 16.00 -21.69 4.44
N ASP A 111 16.08 -22.76 3.64
CA ASP A 111 15.92 -24.14 4.14
C ASP A 111 17.01 -24.53 5.15
N SER A 112 18.25 -24.13 4.90
CA SER A 112 19.39 -24.41 5.79
C SER A 112 19.29 -23.63 7.10
N LEU A 113 18.83 -22.37 7.05
CA LEU A 113 18.50 -21.54 8.21
C LEU A 113 17.45 -22.22 9.09
N LYS A 114 16.32 -22.68 8.51
CA LYS A 114 15.27 -23.38 9.28
C LYS A 114 15.77 -24.63 9.99
N LYS A 115 16.78 -25.29 9.42
CA LYS A 115 17.47 -26.46 10.00
C LYS A 115 18.59 -26.09 10.97
N LYS A 116 18.76 -24.80 11.30
CA LYS A 116 19.82 -24.24 12.15
C LYS A 116 21.23 -24.52 11.63
N ASN A 117 21.39 -24.78 10.33
CA ASN A 117 22.70 -24.98 9.70
C ASN A 117 23.17 -23.67 9.04
N PHE A 118 23.65 -22.73 9.86
CA PHE A 118 24.03 -21.39 9.42
C PHE A 118 25.22 -21.41 8.44
N LYS A 119 26.21 -22.27 8.68
CA LYS A 119 27.38 -22.44 7.80
C LYS A 119 26.97 -22.88 6.40
N LYS A 120 26.08 -23.87 6.28
CA LYS A 120 25.57 -24.31 4.97
C LYS A 120 24.69 -23.24 4.32
N SER A 121 23.89 -22.52 5.11
CA SER A 121 23.11 -21.38 4.62
C SER A 121 24.02 -20.31 4.00
N LYS A 122 25.14 -19.99 4.66
CA LYS A 122 26.11 -19.00 4.19
C LYS A 122 26.75 -19.40 2.87
N VAL A 123 27.08 -20.69 2.68
CA VAL A 123 27.58 -21.22 1.40
C VAL A 123 26.60 -20.96 0.25
N TYR A 124 25.30 -21.13 0.47
CA TYR A 124 24.30 -20.84 -0.58
C TYR A 124 24.18 -19.34 -0.86
N ILE A 125 24.28 -18.49 0.16
CA ILE A 125 24.33 -17.04 -0.06
C ILE A 125 25.60 -16.62 -0.80
N ASP A 126 26.75 -17.19 -0.47
CA ASP A 126 28.01 -16.93 -1.19
C ASP A 126 27.92 -17.29 -2.68
N ARG A 127 27.22 -18.39 -3.02
CA ARG A 127 26.92 -18.74 -4.41
C ARG A 127 25.94 -17.77 -5.08
N SER A 128 25.00 -17.22 -4.32
CA SER A 128 23.97 -16.32 -4.88
C SER A 128 24.54 -15.04 -5.49
N TYR A 129 25.74 -14.60 -5.09
CA TYR A 129 26.37 -13.38 -5.59
C TYR A 129 26.66 -13.43 -7.10
N GLU A 130 26.93 -14.61 -7.65
CA GLU A 130 27.16 -14.80 -9.10
C GLU A 130 25.92 -14.47 -9.93
N PHE A 131 24.73 -14.44 -9.32
CA PHE A 131 23.44 -14.30 -10.00
C PHE A 131 22.70 -12.99 -9.68
N ILE A 132 23.35 -12.04 -9.00
CA ILE A 132 22.72 -10.75 -8.65
C ILE A 132 22.48 -9.86 -9.89
N ASN A 133 23.29 -9.98 -10.94
CA ASN A 133 23.09 -9.27 -12.22
C ASN A 133 22.83 -7.75 -12.08
N ASN A 134 23.59 -7.05 -11.22
CA ASN A 134 23.41 -5.63 -10.89
C ASN A 134 22.08 -5.26 -10.20
N ASP A 135 21.28 -6.22 -9.76
CA ASP A 135 20.08 -5.95 -8.95
C ASP A 135 20.45 -5.52 -7.53
N ARG A 136 20.18 -4.24 -7.22
CA ARG A 136 20.50 -3.65 -5.92
C ARG A 136 19.77 -4.35 -4.77
N LEU A 137 18.52 -4.77 -4.97
CA LEU A 137 17.74 -5.42 -3.91
C LEU A 137 18.27 -6.83 -3.63
N SER A 138 18.59 -7.61 -4.66
CA SER A 138 19.26 -8.92 -4.48
C SER A 138 20.58 -8.80 -3.73
N LEU A 139 21.38 -7.76 -4.00
CA LEU A 139 22.60 -7.48 -3.24
C LEU A 139 22.31 -7.17 -1.76
N ILE A 140 21.34 -6.29 -1.49
CA ILE A 140 20.93 -5.96 -0.13
C ILE A 140 20.47 -7.20 0.64
N ILE A 141 19.68 -8.07 -0.01
CA ILE A 141 19.19 -9.33 0.56
C ILE A 141 20.38 -10.25 0.90
N ALA A 142 21.28 -10.49 -0.06
CA ALA A 142 22.42 -11.38 0.12
C ALA A 142 23.34 -10.89 1.25
N GLU A 143 23.74 -9.62 1.23
CA GLU A 143 24.61 -9.02 2.25
C GLU A 143 23.97 -9.07 3.63
N THR A 144 22.72 -8.65 3.76
CA THR A 144 22.04 -8.59 5.05
C THR A 144 21.78 -9.99 5.60
N PHE A 145 21.38 -10.94 4.76
CA PHE A 145 21.17 -12.31 5.20
C PHE A 145 22.50 -12.97 5.62
N LYS A 146 23.59 -12.74 4.89
CA LYS A 146 24.94 -13.19 5.27
C LYS A 146 25.39 -12.61 6.61
N GLN A 147 25.03 -11.35 6.91
CA GLN A 147 25.29 -10.73 8.21
C GLN A 147 24.54 -11.44 9.34
N TYR A 148 23.23 -11.68 9.19
CA TYR A 148 22.46 -12.45 10.17
C TYR A 148 23.06 -13.83 10.43
N LEU A 149 23.41 -14.56 9.37
CA LEU A 149 24.02 -15.89 9.49
C LEU A 149 25.34 -15.84 10.26
N SER A 150 26.16 -14.81 10.03
CA SER A 150 27.42 -14.62 10.76
C SER A 150 27.18 -14.28 12.24
N VAL A 151 26.17 -13.44 12.55
CA VAL A 151 25.76 -13.15 13.93
C VAL A 151 25.25 -14.41 14.64
N PHE A 152 24.48 -15.26 13.97
CA PHE A 152 23.94 -16.48 14.55
C PHE A 152 25.02 -17.52 14.85
N GLU A 153 26.02 -17.62 13.98
CA GLU A 153 27.16 -18.52 14.11
C GLU A 153 28.16 -18.02 15.18
N GLU A 154 28.53 -16.74 15.15
CA GLU A 154 29.58 -16.17 16.00
C GLU A 154 29.07 -15.61 17.34
N LYS A 155 27.75 -15.46 17.51
CA LYS A 155 27.09 -14.94 18.73
C LYS A 155 27.60 -13.56 19.16
N LYS A 156 28.02 -12.74 18.20
CA LYS A 156 28.46 -11.37 18.40
C LYS A 156 28.03 -10.50 17.22
N LEU A 157 27.93 -9.20 17.46
CA LEU A 157 27.72 -8.24 16.38
C LEU A 157 28.98 -8.15 15.51
N MET A 158 28.79 -8.15 14.21
CA MET A 158 29.86 -7.89 13.26
C MET A 158 30.05 -6.38 13.11
N LYS A 159 31.28 -5.91 12.84
CA LYS A 159 31.52 -4.48 12.57
C LYS A 159 30.79 -4.09 11.29
N GLN A 160 29.65 -3.42 11.44
CA GLN A 160 28.79 -3.08 10.30
C GLN A 160 29.33 -1.84 9.58
N LYS A 161 29.42 -1.90 8.25
CA LYS A 161 29.38 -0.69 7.43
C LYS A 161 27.90 -0.38 7.25
N ASN A 162 27.48 0.86 7.56
CA ASN A 162 26.12 1.32 7.31
C ASN A 162 25.92 1.55 5.80
N THR A 163 25.93 0.47 5.03
CA THR A 163 26.00 0.50 3.56
C THR A 163 24.65 0.84 2.93
N PHE A 164 23.53 0.53 3.62
CA PHE A 164 22.17 0.67 3.08
C PHE A 164 21.28 1.59 3.93
N GLY A 165 21.87 2.51 4.70
CA GLY A 165 21.15 3.50 5.50
C GLY A 165 20.20 2.87 6.52
N ASN A 166 18.96 3.37 6.59
CA ASN A 166 17.97 2.91 7.57
C ASN A 166 17.65 1.41 7.44
N PHE A 167 17.81 0.82 6.26
CA PHE A 167 17.65 -0.63 6.08
C PHE A 167 18.70 -1.41 6.90
N SER A 168 19.96 -0.98 6.85
CA SER A 168 21.03 -1.59 7.67
C SER A 168 20.73 -1.43 9.17
N PHE A 169 20.26 -0.24 9.58
CA PHE A 169 19.96 0.06 10.97
C PHE A 169 18.81 -0.79 11.53
N ILE A 170 17.71 -0.96 10.78
CA ILE A 170 16.59 -1.85 11.18
C ILE A 170 17.11 -3.27 11.43
N ASN A 171 17.95 -3.80 10.53
CA ASN A 171 18.47 -5.15 10.66
C ASN A 171 19.49 -5.28 11.81
N GLU A 172 20.26 -4.23 12.12
CA GLU A 172 21.09 -4.19 13.32
C GLU A 172 20.26 -4.30 14.59
N VAL A 173 19.12 -3.60 14.66
CA VAL A 173 18.19 -3.65 15.82
C VAL A 173 17.74 -5.09 16.08
N PHE A 174 17.36 -5.84 15.05
CA PHE A 174 16.97 -7.25 15.21
C PHE A 174 18.15 -8.18 15.54
N GLN A 175 19.35 -7.92 15.01
CA GLN A 175 20.56 -8.66 15.40
C GLN A 175 20.88 -8.44 16.89
N ARG A 176 20.75 -7.21 17.39
CA ARG A 176 20.88 -6.88 18.82
C ARG A 176 19.82 -7.59 19.65
N CYS A 177 18.57 -7.57 19.19
CA CYS A 177 17.48 -8.29 19.85
C CYS A 177 17.77 -9.78 19.99
N TYR A 178 18.27 -10.42 18.92
CA TYR A 178 18.65 -11.83 18.93
C TYR A 178 19.76 -12.18 19.93
N LEU A 179 20.72 -11.28 20.10
CA LEU A 179 21.82 -11.46 21.04
C LEU A 179 21.45 -11.07 22.48
N ASN A 180 20.23 -10.55 22.69
CA ASN A 180 19.83 -9.88 23.92
C ASN A 180 20.86 -8.82 24.37
N ASP A 181 21.31 -8.00 23.40
CA ASP A 181 22.30 -6.96 23.64
C ASP A 181 21.72 -5.88 24.58
N LYS A 182 22.54 -5.37 25.51
CA LYS A 182 22.12 -4.38 26.51
C LYS A 182 21.59 -3.07 25.91
N ASP A 183 21.99 -2.76 24.67
CA ASP A 183 21.56 -1.55 23.98
C ASP A 183 20.33 -1.78 23.08
N THR A 184 19.72 -2.97 23.08
CA THR A 184 18.57 -3.32 22.22
C THR A 184 17.42 -2.31 22.35
N GLU A 185 17.00 -1.99 23.58
CA GLU A 185 15.93 -1.01 23.85
C GLU A 185 16.32 0.39 23.31
N ARG A 186 17.58 0.81 23.49
CA ARG A 186 18.07 2.10 22.98
C ARG A 186 17.98 2.15 21.45
N TYR A 187 18.40 1.10 20.76
CA TYR A 187 18.41 1.03 19.31
C TYR A 187 16.99 1.02 18.72
N PHE A 188 16.05 0.29 19.32
CA PHE A 188 14.64 0.38 18.95
C PHE A 188 14.10 1.81 19.11
N ASN A 189 14.37 2.46 20.25
CA ASN A 189 13.92 3.83 20.48
C ASN A 189 14.54 4.83 19.48
N THR A 190 15.82 4.67 19.11
CA THR A 190 16.45 5.48 18.06
C THR A 190 15.76 5.28 16.71
N LEU A 191 15.40 4.04 16.37
CA LEU A 191 14.70 3.73 15.12
C LEU A 191 13.31 4.39 15.08
N ILE A 192 12.54 4.22 16.16
CA ILE A 192 11.15 4.70 16.25
C ILE A 192 11.08 6.23 16.26
N ASN A 193 12.04 6.91 16.90
CA ASN A 193 12.07 8.36 17.02
C ASN A 193 12.88 9.06 15.91
N SER A 194 13.27 8.34 14.85
CA SER A 194 14.04 8.96 13.77
C SER A 194 13.19 10.00 13.03
N GLN A 195 13.74 11.20 12.79
CA GLN A 195 13.02 12.36 12.23
C GLN A 195 12.79 12.32 10.72
N ASN A 196 13.05 11.19 10.07
CA ASN A 196 12.76 11.04 8.65
C ASN A 196 11.27 10.76 8.53
N ASP A 197 10.54 11.35 7.58
CA ASP A 197 9.08 11.22 7.36
C ASP A 197 8.54 9.77 7.15
N ALA A 198 9.34 8.75 7.43
CA ALA A 198 9.00 7.33 7.32
C ALA A 198 8.28 6.81 8.58
N ASP A 199 7.21 6.04 8.38
CA ASP A 199 6.46 5.37 9.45
C ASP A 199 7.23 4.14 9.98
N TYR A 200 7.85 4.29 11.14
CA TYR A 200 8.51 3.20 11.88
C TYR A 200 7.62 2.58 12.98
N SER A 201 6.32 2.86 12.98
CA SER A 201 5.38 2.40 14.01
C SER A 201 5.40 0.87 14.16
N ARG A 202 5.56 0.11 13.07
CA ARG A 202 5.70 -1.36 13.11
C ARG A 202 6.78 -1.83 14.10
N TYR A 203 7.92 -1.12 14.18
CA TYR A 203 9.02 -1.52 15.06
C TYR A 203 8.75 -1.24 16.54
N THR A 204 7.78 -0.39 16.84
CA THR A 204 7.24 -0.26 18.19
C THR A 204 6.60 -1.56 18.66
N PHE A 205 5.93 -2.31 17.78
CA PHE A 205 5.35 -3.62 18.13
C PHE A 205 6.44 -4.60 18.57
N PHE A 206 7.56 -4.64 17.85
CA PHE A 206 8.68 -5.53 18.17
C PHE A 206 9.43 -5.09 19.45
N LEU A 207 9.55 -3.78 19.71
CA LEU A 207 10.02 -3.28 20.99
C LEU A 207 9.11 -3.73 22.15
N ILE A 208 7.80 -3.63 21.97
CA ILE A 208 6.84 -4.12 22.98
C ILE A 208 7.00 -5.62 23.19
N SER A 209 7.11 -6.42 22.12
CA SER A 209 7.38 -7.86 22.21
C SER A 209 8.64 -8.14 23.02
N TYR A 210 9.74 -7.45 22.71
CA TYR A 210 11.01 -7.57 23.43
C TYR A 210 10.88 -7.22 24.92
N LEU A 211 10.16 -6.15 25.27
CA LEU A 211 9.95 -5.76 26.66
C LEU A 211 9.12 -6.81 27.41
N ILE A 212 8.10 -7.39 26.78
CA ILE A 212 7.30 -8.47 27.36
C ILE A 212 8.12 -9.76 27.52
N GLU A 213 8.99 -10.10 26.56
CA GLU A 213 9.94 -11.20 26.67
C GLU A 213 10.91 -11.05 27.86
N ASN A 214 11.16 -9.82 28.31
CA ASN A 214 12.04 -9.49 29.44
C ASN A 214 11.27 -9.01 30.69
N ASP A 215 10.00 -9.41 30.84
CA ASP A 215 9.15 -9.13 32.00
C ASP A 215 8.94 -7.62 32.32
N ASN A 216 9.14 -6.74 31.35
CA ASN A 216 9.01 -5.29 31.50
C ASN A 216 7.62 -4.77 31.06
N TYR A 217 6.56 -5.30 31.67
CA TYR A 217 5.17 -4.92 31.35
C TYR A 217 4.89 -3.42 31.50
N ASP A 218 5.38 -2.77 32.56
CA ASP A 218 5.09 -1.37 32.82
C ASP A 218 5.66 -0.43 31.75
N LYS A 219 6.86 -0.74 31.24
CA LYS A 219 7.45 -0.02 30.11
C LYS A 219 6.65 -0.25 28.82
N ALA A 220 6.29 -1.49 28.53
CA ALA A 220 5.45 -1.84 27.39
C ALA A 220 4.12 -1.07 27.42
N LYS A 221 3.45 -1.06 28.59
CA LYS A 221 2.23 -0.31 28.83
C LYS A 221 2.42 1.19 28.60
N LYS A 222 3.48 1.78 29.17
CA LYS A 222 3.80 3.21 28.97
C LYS A 222 3.97 3.55 27.50
N ILE A 223 4.68 2.73 26.73
CA ILE A 223 4.83 2.91 25.28
C ILE A 223 3.45 2.87 24.61
N THR A 224 2.65 1.83 24.86
CA THR A 224 1.34 1.69 24.22
C THR A 224 0.34 2.80 24.59
N ASN A 225 0.49 3.44 25.75
CA ASN A 225 -0.34 4.56 26.17
C ASN A 225 -0.11 5.82 25.31
N ASN A 226 1.06 5.98 24.70
CA ASN A 226 1.36 7.09 23.81
C ASN A 226 0.72 6.95 22.43
N PHE A 227 0.19 5.77 22.09
CA PHE A 227 -0.43 5.48 20.81
C PHE A 227 -1.96 5.54 20.93
N ASP A 228 -2.60 6.33 20.06
CA ASP A 228 -4.04 6.32 19.93
C ASP A 228 -4.49 5.26 18.90
N TYR A 229 -5.60 4.57 19.17
CA TYR A 229 -6.17 3.61 18.23
C TYR A 229 -6.53 4.22 16.87
N LEU A 230 -6.89 5.51 16.84
CA LEU A 230 -7.36 6.21 15.64
C LEU A 230 -6.27 6.42 14.60
N ASN A 231 -5.05 6.75 15.03
CA ASN A 231 -3.90 7.04 14.16
C ASN A 231 -2.83 5.92 14.13
N SER A 232 -3.03 4.84 14.90
CA SER A 232 -2.11 3.70 14.91
C SER A 232 -2.35 2.72 13.77
N SER A 233 -1.28 2.07 13.31
CA SER A 233 -1.38 0.92 12.41
C SER A 233 -2.17 -0.24 13.04
N VAL A 234 -2.68 -1.15 12.19
CA VAL A 234 -3.48 -2.31 12.63
C VAL A 234 -2.68 -3.19 13.59
N LEU A 235 -1.38 -3.39 13.32
CA LEU A 235 -0.49 -4.19 14.17
C LEU A 235 -0.31 -3.57 15.55
N ILE A 236 -0.08 -2.25 15.62
CA ILE A 236 0.10 -1.55 16.90
C ILE A 236 -1.19 -1.53 17.69
N SER A 237 -2.32 -1.31 17.03
CA SER A 237 -3.63 -1.39 17.67
C SER A 237 -3.88 -2.78 18.25
N GLN A 238 -3.55 -3.84 17.51
CA GLN A 238 -3.69 -5.21 18.00
C GLN A 238 -2.78 -5.49 19.21
N GLY A 239 -1.52 -5.04 19.16
CA GLY A 239 -0.57 -5.18 20.27
C GLY A 239 -0.99 -4.40 21.52
N LYS A 240 -1.41 -3.14 21.36
CA LYS A 240 -1.96 -2.31 22.44
C LYS A 240 -3.14 -3.00 23.12
N LYS A 241 -4.07 -3.56 22.34
CA LYS A 241 -5.21 -4.31 22.89
C LYS A 241 -4.78 -5.50 23.73
N TRP A 242 -3.75 -6.24 23.33
CA TRP A 242 -3.22 -7.33 24.14
C TRP A 242 -2.58 -6.86 25.45
N ILE A 243 -1.92 -5.70 25.45
CA ILE A 243 -1.35 -5.11 26.67
C ILE A 243 -2.46 -4.67 27.64
N GLU A 244 -3.53 -4.05 27.13
CA GLU A 244 -4.69 -3.62 27.90
C GLU A 244 -5.44 -4.81 28.51
N ASP A 245 -5.66 -5.86 27.72
CA ASP A 245 -6.36 -7.08 28.15
C ASP A 245 -5.46 -8.06 28.94
N LYS A 246 -4.17 -7.72 29.14
CA LYS A 246 -3.14 -8.58 29.76
C LYS A 246 -2.95 -9.94 29.07
N ASN A 247 -3.20 -10.02 27.76
CA ASN A 247 -2.99 -11.21 26.94
C ASN A 247 -1.54 -11.30 26.43
N LEU A 248 -0.57 -11.26 27.35
CA LEU A 248 0.86 -11.10 27.04
C LEU A 248 1.46 -12.28 26.26
N GLY A 249 0.95 -13.49 26.49
CA GLY A 249 1.40 -14.71 25.80
C GLY A 249 1.28 -14.61 24.27
N ASN A 250 0.32 -13.82 23.76
CA ASN A 250 0.14 -13.63 22.32
C ASN A 250 1.39 -13.04 21.63
N PHE A 251 2.23 -12.25 22.31
CA PHE A 251 3.47 -11.73 21.71
C PHE A 251 4.48 -12.85 21.49
N GLN A 252 4.75 -13.64 22.53
CA GLN A 252 5.70 -14.76 22.50
C GLN A 252 5.24 -15.88 21.54
N ASP A 253 3.92 -16.07 21.43
CA ASP A 253 3.30 -17.06 20.56
C ASP A 253 3.49 -16.77 19.06
N ILE A 254 3.84 -15.53 18.67
CA ILE A 254 3.94 -15.12 17.25
C ILE A 254 5.35 -14.67 16.84
N PHE A 255 6.17 -14.24 17.79
CA PHE A 255 7.51 -13.70 17.52
C PHE A 255 8.39 -13.82 18.76
N LEU A 256 9.64 -14.22 18.57
CA LEU A 256 10.65 -14.26 19.62
C LEU A 256 11.97 -13.73 19.07
N CYS A 257 12.59 -12.78 19.78
CA CYS A 257 13.87 -12.25 19.33
C CYS A 257 14.97 -13.30 19.28
N THR A 258 14.95 -14.29 20.17
CA THR A 258 15.93 -15.39 20.22
C THR A 258 15.78 -16.41 19.08
N ASN A 259 14.70 -16.34 18.30
CA ASN A 259 14.45 -17.25 17.21
C ASN A 259 14.96 -16.67 15.87
N ALA A 260 16.02 -17.28 15.35
CA ALA A 260 16.64 -16.88 14.08
C ALA A 260 15.66 -16.84 12.89
N ASN A 261 14.66 -17.72 12.86
CA ASN A 261 13.66 -17.72 11.78
C ASN A 261 12.72 -16.53 11.88
N ASP A 262 12.35 -16.12 13.11
CA ASP A 262 11.38 -15.05 13.33
C ASP A 262 12.00 -13.70 12.92
N ILE A 263 13.24 -13.43 13.32
CA ILE A 263 13.92 -12.19 12.95
C ILE A 263 14.29 -12.12 11.46
N VAL A 264 14.67 -13.24 10.83
CA VAL A 264 14.94 -13.25 9.38
C VAL A 264 13.64 -13.19 8.57
N SER A 265 12.52 -13.68 9.11
CA SER A 265 11.21 -13.44 8.50
C SER A 265 10.92 -11.95 8.37
N GLU A 266 11.34 -11.12 9.32
CA GLU A 266 11.13 -9.67 9.25
C GLU A 266 12.01 -9.01 8.18
N LEU A 267 13.23 -9.52 7.93
CA LEU A 267 14.04 -9.11 6.78
C LEU A 267 13.26 -9.30 5.46
N PHE A 268 12.69 -10.49 5.25
CA PHE A 268 11.92 -10.76 4.03
C PHE A 268 10.61 -9.99 3.95
N PHE A 269 9.96 -9.72 5.08
CA PHE A 269 8.81 -8.82 5.12
C PHE A 269 9.19 -7.39 4.71
N LEU A 270 10.31 -6.86 5.22
CA LEU A 270 10.79 -5.52 4.87
C LEU A 270 11.10 -5.40 3.37
N ILE A 271 11.77 -6.41 2.80
CA ILE A 271 12.03 -6.50 1.36
C ILE A 271 10.72 -6.54 0.56
N ALA A 272 9.74 -7.34 1.01
CA ALA A 272 8.46 -7.39 0.34
C ALA A 272 7.72 -6.05 0.39
N ASN A 273 7.78 -5.35 1.52
CA ASN A 273 7.17 -4.03 1.67
C ASN A 273 7.81 -3.01 0.71
N LEU A 274 9.14 -3.07 0.51
CA LEU A 274 9.83 -2.24 -0.48
C LEU A 274 9.33 -2.50 -1.90
N TYR A 275 9.18 -3.77 -2.32
CA TYR A 275 8.63 -4.09 -3.63
C TYR A 275 7.16 -3.65 -3.78
N SER A 276 6.34 -3.83 -2.73
CA SER A 276 4.93 -3.37 -2.73
C SER A 276 4.85 -1.86 -2.92
N SER A 277 5.71 -1.08 -2.26
CA SER A 277 5.76 0.38 -2.42
C SER A 277 6.18 0.83 -3.84
N GLN A 278 6.78 -0.06 -4.63
CA GLN A 278 7.14 0.15 -6.04
C GLN A 278 6.10 -0.44 -7.00
N ASN A 279 4.94 -0.89 -6.49
CA ASN A 279 3.89 -1.61 -7.22
C ASN A 279 4.35 -2.94 -7.86
N ASP A 280 5.50 -3.50 -7.44
CA ASP A 280 5.96 -4.82 -7.84
C ASP A 280 5.37 -5.89 -6.90
N TYR A 281 4.07 -6.12 -7.04
CA TYR A 281 3.31 -7.01 -6.17
C TYR A 281 3.73 -8.48 -6.30
N GLU A 282 4.19 -8.91 -7.48
CA GLU A 282 4.67 -10.27 -7.70
C GLU A 282 5.91 -10.55 -6.86
N LYS A 283 6.96 -9.71 -6.96
CA LYS A 283 8.16 -9.89 -6.14
C LYS A 283 7.84 -9.69 -4.66
N SER A 284 7.00 -8.71 -4.33
CA SER A 284 6.51 -8.54 -2.95
C SER A 284 5.92 -9.84 -2.40
N ASN A 285 5.00 -10.45 -3.14
CA ASN A 285 4.33 -11.70 -2.76
C ASN A 285 5.30 -12.87 -2.68
N PHE A 286 6.32 -12.94 -3.54
CA PHE A 286 7.38 -13.95 -3.47
C PHE A 286 8.10 -13.89 -2.12
N TYR A 287 8.56 -12.71 -1.71
CA TYR A 287 9.28 -12.53 -0.44
C TYR A 287 8.36 -12.63 0.79
N LEU A 288 7.09 -12.21 0.70
CA LEU A 288 6.09 -12.44 1.75
C LEU A 288 5.85 -13.93 2.00
N ASN A 289 5.79 -14.73 0.95
CA ASN A 289 5.65 -16.18 1.09
C ASN A 289 6.89 -16.82 1.75
N ILE A 290 8.09 -16.31 1.48
CA ILE A 290 9.32 -16.72 2.19
C ILE A 290 9.26 -16.31 3.67
N ALA A 291 8.85 -15.07 3.98
CA ALA A 291 8.67 -14.59 5.35
C ALA A 291 7.68 -15.49 6.12
N ASN A 292 6.50 -15.75 5.55
CA ASN A 292 5.49 -16.63 6.13
C ASN A 292 6.00 -18.08 6.27
N TYR A 293 6.81 -18.58 5.34
CA TYR A 293 7.43 -19.90 5.49
C TYR A 293 8.41 -19.96 6.66
N LEU A 294 9.15 -18.89 6.93
CA LEU A 294 10.06 -18.80 8.07
C LEU A 294 9.29 -18.71 9.39
N ASN A 295 8.33 -17.79 9.48
CA ASN A 295 7.54 -17.50 10.67
C ASN A 295 6.01 -17.61 10.41
N PRO A 296 5.46 -18.83 10.27
CA PRO A 296 4.04 -19.02 9.92
C PRO A 296 3.06 -18.64 11.04
N LYS A 297 3.55 -18.46 12.27
CA LYS A 297 2.75 -18.01 13.43
C LYS A 297 2.44 -16.49 13.35
N PHE A 298 3.25 -15.71 12.64
CA PHE A 298 3.03 -14.28 12.45
C PHE A 298 2.09 -14.01 11.27
N ILE A 299 0.82 -14.41 11.44
CA ILE A 299 -0.21 -14.31 10.40
C ILE A 299 -0.47 -12.87 9.93
N PHE A 300 -0.06 -11.88 10.73
CA PHE A 300 -0.27 -10.46 10.46
C PHE A 300 0.46 -9.95 9.21
N ASN A 301 1.52 -10.64 8.75
CA ASN A 301 2.15 -10.32 7.47
C ASN A 301 1.23 -10.59 6.27
N LEU A 302 0.22 -11.44 6.43
CA LEU A 302 -0.75 -11.74 5.39
C LEU A 302 -1.67 -10.56 5.07
N SER A 303 -1.69 -9.49 5.88
CA SER A 303 -2.44 -8.27 5.53
C SER A 303 -1.82 -7.55 4.33
N LEU A 304 -0.48 -7.52 4.22
CA LEU A 304 0.20 -6.96 3.05
C LEU A 304 -0.02 -7.86 1.81
N LEU A 305 -0.01 -9.18 1.99
CA LEU A 305 -0.31 -10.12 0.91
C LEU A 305 -1.75 -9.92 0.37
N ALA A 306 -2.73 -9.76 1.27
CA ALA A 306 -4.10 -9.46 0.91
C ALA A 306 -4.24 -8.11 0.20
N GLU A 307 -3.51 -7.07 0.66
CA GLU A 307 -3.52 -5.75 0.02
C GLU A 307 -2.89 -5.79 -1.37
N ASN A 308 -1.76 -6.48 -1.54
CA ASN A 308 -1.12 -6.67 -2.84
C ASN A 308 -2.06 -7.38 -3.84
N TYR A 309 -2.77 -8.43 -3.41
CA TYR A 309 -3.78 -9.07 -4.26
C TYR A 309 -4.93 -8.14 -4.59
N TYR A 310 -5.41 -7.35 -3.62
CA TYR A 310 -6.50 -6.39 -3.82
C TYR A 310 -6.12 -5.28 -4.80
N LEU A 311 -4.91 -4.71 -4.67
CA LEU A 311 -4.38 -3.65 -5.55
C LEU A 311 -4.14 -4.14 -6.97
N ASN A 312 -4.01 -5.45 -7.15
CA ASN A 312 -3.87 -6.12 -8.43
C ASN A 312 -5.20 -6.76 -8.91
N ASP A 313 -6.33 -6.35 -8.34
CA ASP A 313 -7.69 -6.82 -8.66
C ASP A 313 -7.92 -8.34 -8.49
N ASP A 314 -7.01 -9.06 -7.85
CA ASP A 314 -7.16 -10.47 -7.50
C ASP A 314 -7.98 -10.63 -6.21
N TYR A 315 -9.27 -10.35 -6.34
CA TYR A 315 -10.21 -10.43 -5.23
C TYR A 315 -10.41 -11.86 -4.71
N SER A 316 -10.14 -12.89 -5.54
CA SER A 316 -10.25 -14.29 -5.14
C SER A 316 -9.17 -14.65 -4.11
N ASN A 317 -7.91 -14.37 -4.43
CA ASN A 317 -6.81 -14.62 -3.50
C ASN A 317 -6.82 -13.64 -2.32
N THR A 318 -7.32 -12.41 -2.50
CA THR A 318 -7.59 -11.49 -1.39
C THR A 318 -8.51 -12.16 -0.36
N LEU A 319 -9.71 -12.59 -0.78
CA LEU A 319 -10.68 -13.24 0.12
C LEU A 319 -10.15 -14.53 0.75
N LYS A 320 -9.40 -15.34 -0.03
CA LYS A 320 -8.74 -16.55 0.47
C LYS A 320 -7.74 -16.24 1.58
N THR A 321 -6.93 -15.20 1.40
CA THR A 321 -5.89 -14.78 2.35
C THR A 321 -6.51 -14.21 3.63
N LEU A 322 -7.57 -13.40 3.50
CA LEU A 322 -8.26 -12.79 4.64
C LEU A 322 -8.94 -13.81 5.57
N LYS A 323 -9.19 -15.05 5.14
CA LYS A 323 -9.80 -16.10 5.98
C LYS A 323 -9.05 -16.38 7.28
N VAL A 324 -7.74 -16.14 7.31
CA VAL A 324 -6.89 -16.36 8.49
C VAL A 324 -7.23 -15.41 9.65
N PHE A 325 -7.81 -14.24 9.36
CA PHE A 325 -8.14 -13.25 10.38
C PHE A 325 -9.51 -13.57 10.98
N ASP A 326 -9.48 -14.07 12.22
CA ASP A 326 -10.65 -14.44 13.01
C ASP A 326 -10.92 -13.45 14.15
N LYS A 327 -12.04 -13.66 14.86
CA LYS A 327 -12.51 -12.78 15.95
C LYS A 327 -11.54 -12.71 17.16
N LYS A 328 -10.55 -13.61 17.28
CA LYS A 328 -9.51 -13.54 18.34
C LYS A 328 -8.60 -12.31 18.14
N HIS A 329 -8.38 -11.93 16.88
CA HIS A 329 -7.55 -10.79 16.50
C HIS A 329 -8.44 -9.64 16.03
N GLU A 330 -9.16 -9.03 16.98
CA GLU A 330 -10.22 -8.05 16.75
C GLU A 330 -9.88 -6.99 15.68
N PHE A 331 -8.68 -6.40 15.70
CA PHE A 331 -8.28 -5.37 14.73
C PHE A 331 -8.03 -5.93 13.33
N TYR A 332 -7.49 -7.14 13.24
CA TYR A 332 -7.30 -7.83 11.96
C TYR A 332 -8.61 -8.42 11.42
N TYR A 333 -9.52 -8.82 12.30
CA TYR A 333 -10.88 -9.17 11.92
C TYR A 333 -11.61 -7.97 11.33
N TRP A 334 -11.52 -6.80 11.96
CA TRP A 334 -12.08 -5.57 11.42
C TRP A 334 -11.42 -5.16 10.09
N PHE A 335 -10.10 -5.28 9.97
CA PHE A 335 -9.38 -5.11 8.70
C PHE A 335 -9.95 -6.00 7.60
N LYS A 336 -10.15 -7.30 7.88
CA LYS A 336 -10.79 -8.24 6.96
C LYS A 336 -12.17 -7.77 6.52
N LEU A 337 -13.05 -7.42 7.46
CA LEU A 337 -14.42 -7.00 7.15
C LEU A 337 -14.44 -5.75 6.26
N LYS A 338 -13.56 -4.78 6.55
CA LYS A 338 -13.40 -3.60 5.69
C LYS A 338 -12.94 -3.96 4.29
N LYS A 339 -11.98 -4.88 4.15
CA LYS A 339 -11.51 -5.31 2.83
C LYS A 339 -12.59 -6.08 2.06
N GLU A 340 -13.35 -6.95 2.73
CA GLU A 340 -14.50 -7.65 2.14
C GLU A 340 -15.56 -6.63 1.66
N SER A 341 -15.87 -5.61 2.46
CA SER A 341 -16.77 -4.52 2.10
C SER A 341 -16.27 -3.72 0.88
N GLN A 342 -14.97 -3.42 0.80
CA GLN A 342 -14.39 -2.75 -0.37
C GLN A 342 -14.45 -3.60 -1.64
N ILE A 343 -14.24 -4.92 -1.53
CA ILE A 343 -14.42 -5.84 -2.66
C ILE A 343 -15.87 -5.85 -3.13
N ILE A 344 -16.85 -5.85 -2.21
CA ILE A 344 -18.28 -5.75 -2.55
C ILE A 344 -18.56 -4.43 -3.26
N LEU A 345 -18.01 -3.30 -2.79
CA LEU A 345 -18.17 -2.00 -3.43
C LEU A 345 -17.66 -2.00 -4.88
N LYS A 346 -16.53 -2.67 -5.15
CA LYS A 346 -15.95 -2.78 -6.49
C LYS A 346 -16.74 -3.71 -7.42
N LYS A 347 -17.36 -4.77 -6.90
CA LYS A 347 -18.05 -5.80 -7.69
C LYS A 347 -19.56 -5.59 -7.84
N SER A 348 -20.16 -4.81 -6.95
CA SER A 348 -21.60 -4.62 -6.87
C SER A 348 -21.89 -3.13 -6.79
N ASP A 349 -22.43 -2.66 -5.68
CA ASP A 349 -22.85 -1.28 -5.49
C ASP A 349 -22.60 -0.82 -4.06
N GLN A 350 -22.72 0.49 -3.84
CA GLN A 350 -22.47 1.14 -2.56
C GLN A 350 -23.43 0.67 -1.46
N GLU A 351 -24.70 0.41 -1.78
CA GLU A 351 -25.71 0.03 -0.81
C GLU A 351 -25.50 -1.40 -0.32
N THR A 352 -25.18 -2.34 -1.22
CA THR A 352 -24.82 -3.72 -0.85
C THR A 352 -23.58 -3.75 0.04
N SER A 353 -22.54 -2.96 -0.30
CA SER A 353 -21.32 -2.85 0.52
C SER A 353 -21.60 -2.29 1.92
N LEU A 354 -22.41 -1.23 1.99
CA LEU A 354 -22.77 -0.57 3.23
C LEU A 354 -23.62 -1.47 4.13
N ASN A 355 -24.58 -2.20 3.57
CA ASN A 355 -25.39 -3.17 4.30
C ASN A 355 -24.52 -4.27 4.92
N PHE A 356 -23.61 -4.86 4.13
CA PHE A 356 -22.68 -5.87 4.64
C PHE A 356 -21.86 -5.37 5.84
N ILE A 357 -21.20 -4.22 5.73
CA ILE A 357 -20.32 -3.74 6.81
C ILE A 357 -21.13 -3.32 8.05
N ASN A 358 -22.34 -2.77 7.87
CA ASN A 358 -23.23 -2.41 8.97
C ASN A 358 -23.72 -3.65 9.72
N GLU A 359 -24.11 -4.72 9.03
CA GLU A 359 -24.48 -5.98 9.67
C GLU A 359 -23.34 -6.56 10.48
N LYS A 360 -22.12 -6.57 9.91
CA LYS A 360 -20.93 -7.09 10.60
C LYS A 360 -20.52 -6.23 11.79
N PHE A 361 -20.66 -4.91 11.67
CA PHE A 361 -20.40 -3.99 12.78
C PHE A 361 -21.37 -4.21 13.95
N LYS A 362 -22.65 -4.46 13.68
CA LYS A 362 -23.66 -4.76 14.73
C LYS A 362 -23.33 -6.03 15.54
N GLU A 363 -22.58 -6.98 14.98
CA GLU A 363 -22.13 -8.18 15.69
C GLU A 363 -21.02 -7.89 16.73
N ILE A 364 -20.34 -6.73 16.64
CA ILE A 364 -19.22 -6.36 17.52
C ILE A 364 -19.77 -5.76 18.81
N LYS A 365 -19.61 -6.49 19.92
CA LYS A 365 -19.96 -5.99 21.26
C LYS A 365 -18.93 -4.95 21.71
N ASN A 366 -19.37 -3.79 22.15
CA ASN A 366 -18.52 -2.69 22.64
C ASN A 366 -17.41 -2.31 21.65
N PRO A 367 -17.76 -1.83 20.43
CA PRO A 367 -16.78 -1.59 19.38
C PRO A 367 -15.72 -0.57 19.83
N ASN A 368 -14.45 -0.86 19.49
CA ASN A 368 -13.36 0.07 19.71
C ASN A 368 -13.62 1.40 18.96
N LYS A 369 -13.12 2.51 19.49
CA LYS A 369 -13.25 3.84 18.87
C LYS A 369 -12.70 3.89 17.43
N LYS A 370 -11.68 3.09 17.10
CA LYS A 370 -11.20 2.96 15.71
C LYS A 370 -12.26 2.38 14.79
N PHE A 371 -13.05 1.43 15.26
CA PHE A 371 -14.09 0.81 14.44
C PHE A 371 -15.27 1.76 14.27
N LEU A 372 -15.63 2.48 15.34
CA LEU A 372 -16.60 3.59 15.27
C LEU A 372 -16.15 4.67 14.28
N PHE A 373 -14.86 5.03 14.29
CA PHE A 373 -14.31 6.01 13.38
C PHE A 373 -14.33 5.54 11.93
N ASP A 374 -13.93 4.29 11.70
CA ASP A 374 -13.93 3.68 10.39
C ASP A 374 -15.35 3.58 9.82
N ILE A 375 -16.34 3.15 10.62
CA ILE A 375 -17.74 3.06 10.17
C ILE A 375 -18.35 4.45 9.93
N ALA A 376 -18.03 5.45 10.76
CA ALA A 376 -18.44 6.83 10.54
C ALA A 376 -17.92 7.36 9.19
N ASN A 377 -16.63 7.14 8.90
CA ASN A 377 -16.03 7.51 7.62
C ASN A 377 -16.64 6.74 6.44
N THR A 378 -16.97 5.45 6.61
CA THR A 378 -17.67 4.68 5.58
C THR A 378 -19.03 5.27 5.25
N HIS A 379 -19.84 5.63 6.26
CA HIS A 379 -21.12 6.32 6.04
C HIS A 379 -20.94 7.70 5.41
N LYS A 380 -19.97 8.49 5.87
CA LYS A 380 -19.65 9.80 5.30
C LYS A 380 -19.33 9.70 3.81
N ASN A 381 -18.45 8.76 3.44
CA ASN A 381 -18.05 8.53 2.05
C ASN A 381 -19.22 8.01 1.21
N ALA A 382 -20.16 7.28 1.82
CA ALA A 382 -21.40 6.85 1.19
C ALA A 382 -22.49 7.95 1.15
N LYS A 383 -22.16 9.21 1.47
CA LYS A 383 -23.07 10.36 1.58
C LYS A 383 -24.23 10.16 2.59
N ARG A 384 -24.08 9.21 3.53
CA ARG A 384 -25.01 8.94 4.65
C ARG A 384 -24.61 9.79 5.86
N TYR A 385 -24.75 11.10 5.72
CA TYR A 385 -24.18 12.06 6.67
C TYR A 385 -24.81 11.97 8.07
N ILE A 386 -26.11 11.72 8.17
CA ILE A 386 -26.84 11.61 9.45
C ILE A 386 -26.30 10.42 10.27
N GLU A 387 -26.11 9.28 9.63
CA GLU A 387 -25.55 8.08 10.24
C GLU A 387 -24.08 8.29 10.62
N ALA A 388 -23.28 8.93 9.76
CA ALA A 388 -21.90 9.28 10.06
C ALA A 388 -21.80 10.16 11.32
N ILE A 389 -22.64 11.20 11.43
CA ILE A 389 -22.74 12.09 12.60
C ILE A 389 -23.01 11.29 13.88
N SER A 390 -23.97 10.36 13.85
CA SER A 390 -24.31 9.52 15.01
C SER A 390 -23.12 8.69 15.53
N PHE A 391 -22.27 8.19 14.63
CA PHE A 391 -21.04 7.50 15.04
C PHE A 391 -19.96 8.44 15.54
N TYR A 392 -19.78 9.62 14.93
CA TYR A 392 -18.87 10.63 15.45
C TYR A 392 -19.28 11.12 16.85
N ASP A 393 -20.57 11.26 17.13
CA ASP A 393 -21.10 11.59 18.46
C ASP A 393 -20.65 10.57 19.51
N GLN A 394 -20.78 9.27 19.21
CA GLN A 394 -20.38 8.19 20.11
C GLN A 394 -18.87 8.22 20.44
N ILE A 395 -18.04 8.65 19.49
CA ILE A 395 -16.60 8.79 19.67
C ILE A 395 -16.31 9.99 20.57
N LEU A 396 -16.87 11.16 20.24
CA LEU A 396 -16.64 12.42 20.95
C LEU A 396 -17.09 12.37 22.41
N LEU A 397 -18.14 11.61 22.75
CA LEU A 397 -18.59 11.40 24.12
C LEU A 397 -17.55 10.72 25.03
N LYS A 398 -16.56 10.02 24.45
CA LYS A 398 -15.56 9.23 25.18
C LYS A 398 -14.13 9.75 24.99
N MET A 399 -13.96 10.90 24.36
CA MET A 399 -12.65 11.48 24.05
C MET A 399 -12.31 12.65 24.97
N ASP A 400 -11.01 12.81 25.22
CA ASP A 400 -10.48 14.04 25.82
C ASP A 400 -10.63 15.19 24.83
N VAL A 401 -11.24 16.27 25.30
CA VAL A 401 -11.51 17.49 24.51
C VAL A 401 -10.23 18.21 24.09
N ASN A 402 -9.10 17.95 24.75
CA ASN A 402 -7.81 18.58 24.45
C ASN A 402 -6.93 17.76 23.49
N SER A 403 -7.43 16.62 22.98
CA SER A 403 -6.66 15.78 22.05
C SER A 403 -6.71 16.33 20.63
N ASP A 404 -5.60 16.33 19.89
CA ASP A 404 -5.58 16.68 18.45
C ASP A 404 -6.59 15.85 17.63
N LEU A 405 -6.78 14.60 18.01
CA LEU A 405 -7.76 13.72 17.39
C LEU A 405 -9.20 14.19 17.64
N TYR A 406 -9.47 14.86 18.76
CA TYR A 406 -10.78 15.46 19.03
C TYR A 406 -11.10 16.53 17.97
N ALA A 407 -10.11 17.35 17.61
CA ALA A 407 -10.23 18.32 16.53
C ALA A 407 -10.52 17.63 15.18
N GLU A 408 -9.79 16.55 14.85
CA GLU A 408 -10.02 15.80 13.61
C GLU A 408 -11.45 15.22 13.53
N ILE A 409 -11.98 14.67 14.63
CA ILE A 409 -13.35 14.14 14.65
C ILE A 409 -14.38 15.28 14.49
N LEU A 410 -14.16 16.42 15.15
CA LEU A 410 -15.02 17.59 14.98
C LEU A 410 -15.01 18.12 13.55
N TYR A 411 -13.84 18.19 12.91
CA TYR A 411 -13.75 18.56 11.50
C TYR A 411 -14.59 17.65 10.61
N ARG A 412 -14.49 16.34 10.80
CA ARG A 412 -15.25 15.35 10.00
C ARG A 412 -16.76 15.40 10.28
N ARG A 413 -17.17 15.57 11.54
CA ARG A 413 -18.58 15.70 11.91
C ARG A 413 -19.15 17.03 11.43
N GLY A 414 -18.39 18.13 11.55
CA GLY A 414 -18.74 19.45 11.04
C GLY A 414 -18.95 19.46 9.53
N GLY A 415 -18.05 18.84 8.77
CA GLY A 415 -18.25 18.63 7.32
C GLY A 415 -19.47 17.77 7.01
N SER A 416 -19.78 16.77 7.85
CA SER A 416 -21.00 15.96 7.68
C SER A 416 -22.28 16.77 7.98
N TYR A 417 -22.25 17.64 9.00
CA TYR A 417 -23.36 18.56 9.28
C TYR A 417 -23.59 19.52 8.11
N GLU A 418 -22.52 20.10 7.57
CA GLU A 418 -22.57 21.01 6.42
C GLU A 418 -23.23 20.32 5.22
N ARG A 419 -22.75 19.13 4.84
CA ARG A 419 -23.33 18.34 3.74
C ARG A 419 -24.76 17.85 3.98
N SER A 420 -25.21 17.82 5.24
CA SER A 420 -26.60 17.53 5.61
C SER A 420 -27.49 18.79 5.72
N GLY A 421 -26.93 19.98 5.51
CA GLY A 421 -27.63 21.26 5.60
C GLY A 421 -27.74 21.87 7.01
N ASP A 422 -27.17 21.24 8.04
CA ASP A 422 -27.16 21.78 9.42
C ASP A 422 -25.94 22.70 9.62
N TYR A 423 -25.97 23.85 8.96
CA TYR A 423 -24.86 24.80 8.96
C TYR A 423 -24.52 25.36 10.35
N ILE A 424 -25.50 25.45 11.25
CA ILE A 424 -25.28 25.94 12.62
C ILE A 424 -24.37 24.99 13.39
N LYS A 425 -24.66 23.67 13.32
CA LYS A 425 -23.80 22.67 13.98
C LYS A 425 -22.47 22.50 13.24
N ALA A 426 -22.46 22.62 11.91
CA ALA A 426 -21.24 22.60 11.13
C ALA A 426 -20.25 23.68 11.58
N ASP A 427 -20.71 24.94 11.59
CA ASP A 427 -19.89 26.08 11.98
C ASP A 427 -19.37 25.93 13.42
N LYS A 428 -20.22 25.45 14.33
CA LYS A 428 -19.84 25.19 15.73
C LYS A 428 -18.71 24.17 15.82
N ASP A 429 -18.83 23.04 15.14
CA ASP A 429 -17.82 21.98 15.19
C ASP A 429 -16.52 22.38 14.51
N LEU A 430 -16.59 23.03 13.35
CA LEU A 430 -15.43 23.49 12.61
C LEU A 430 -14.66 24.59 13.36
N LEU A 431 -15.37 25.53 13.98
CA LEU A 431 -14.75 26.53 14.86
C LEU A 431 -14.08 25.88 16.07
N LYS A 432 -14.74 24.91 16.71
CA LYS A 432 -14.16 24.18 17.84
C LYS A 432 -12.94 23.34 17.44
N SER A 433 -12.92 22.80 16.21
CA SER A 433 -11.73 22.17 15.65
C SER A 433 -10.57 23.17 15.51
N LEU A 434 -10.85 24.40 15.07
CA LEU A 434 -9.86 25.48 14.96
C LEU A 434 -9.41 26.02 16.32
N GLU A 435 -10.23 25.93 17.38
CA GLU A 435 -9.78 26.26 18.74
C GLU A 435 -8.64 25.34 19.19
N ALA A 436 -8.70 24.06 18.83
CA ALA A 436 -7.66 23.08 19.15
C ALA A 436 -6.45 23.16 18.21
N ASN A 437 -6.67 23.37 16.91
CA ASN A 437 -5.61 23.58 15.92
C ASN A 437 -5.89 24.83 15.05
N PRO A 438 -5.47 26.03 15.50
CA PRO A 438 -5.80 27.28 14.81
C PRO A 438 -5.18 27.46 13.43
N ASP A 439 -4.14 26.68 13.14
CA ASP A 439 -3.34 26.79 11.91
C ASP A 439 -3.63 25.64 10.93
N ASP A 440 -4.65 24.81 11.20
CA ASP A 440 -5.04 23.73 10.29
C ASP A 440 -5.59 24.30 8.97
N ALA A 441 -4.75 24.26 7.93
CA ALA A 441 -5.08 24.82 6.63
C ALA A 441 -6.33 24.18 6.00
N TYR A 442 -6.60 22.89 6.24
CA TYR A 442 -7.76 22.21 5.66
C TYR A 442 -9.05 22.57 6.38
N VAL A 443 -9.02 22.72 7.70
CA VAL A 443 -10.19 23.16 8.47
C VAL A 443 -10.50 24.63 8.18
N LEU A 444 -9.47 25.48 8.12
CA LEU A 444 -9.60 26.88 7.71
C LEU A 444 -10.24 26.97 6.33
N ASN A 445 -9.71 26.22 5.35
CA ASN A 445 -10.23 26.19 4.00
C ASN A 445 -11.69 25.73 3.95
N TYR A 446 -12.02 24.60 4.57
CA TYR A 446 -13.36 24.02 4.51
C TYR A 446 -14.41 24.95 5.12
N LEU A 447 -14.14 25.50 6.31
CA LEU A 447 -15.07 26.42 6.96
C LEU A 447 -15.22 27.72 6.18
N ALA A 448 -14.11 28.31 5.73
CA ALA A 448 -14.14 29.54 4.94
C ALA A 448 -14.88 29.35 3.62
N TYR A 449 -14.60 28.28 2.87
CA TYR A 449 -15.31 27.99 1.62
C TYR A 449 -16.81 27.75 1.86
N SER A 450 -17.19 26.99 2.91
CA SER A 450 -18.59 26.83 3.29
C SER A 450 -19.29 28.16 3.62
N TRP A 451 -18.56 29.13 4.19
CA TRP A 451 -19.05 30.48 4.45
C TRP A 451 -19.22 31.28 3.16
N LEU A 452 -18.27 31.19 2.22
CA LEU A 452 -18.37 31.84 0.90
C LEU A 452 -19.57 31.35 0.08
N GLU A 453 -19.79 30.04 0.02
CA GLU A 453 -20.93 29.44 -0.71
C GLU A 453 -22.30 29.87 -0.16
N ARG A 454 -22.33 30.37 1.09
CA ARG A 454 -23.53 30.89 1.75
C ARG A 454 -23.56 32.42 1.82
N GLU A 455 -22.64 33.11 1.13
CA GLU A 455 -22.44 34.56 1.22
C GLU A 455 -22.35 35.06 2.68
N HIS A 456 -21.73 34.26 3.54
CA HIS A 456 -21.66 34.49 4.98
C HIS A 456 -20.24 34.87 5.39
N LYS A 457 -20.06 35.93 6.21
CA LYS A 457 -18.76 36.32 6.80
C LYS A 457 -17.59 36.38 5.80
N ILE A 458 -17.84 36.87 4.58
CA ILE A 458 -16.91 36.84 3.45
C ILE A 458 -15.51 37.40 3.82
N GLU A 459 -15.44 38.56 4.48
CA GLU A 459 -14.15 39.14 4.90
C GLU A 459 -13.38 38.26 5.90
N THR A 460 -14.07 37.54 6.78
CA THR A 460 -13.44 36.63 7.74
C THR A 460 -12.98 35.37 7.04
N ALA A 461 -13.79 34.83 6.13
CA ALA A 461 -13.45 33.69 5.29
C ALA A 461 -12.19 33.99 4.43
N LEU A 462 -12.10 35.19 3.83
CA LEU A 462 -10.92 35.61 3.07
C LEU A 462 -9.65 35.58 3.94
N LYS A 463 -9.68 36.14 5.15
CA LYS A 463 -8.53 36.10 6.08
C LYS A 463 -8.13 34.67 6.47
N MET A 464 -9.11 33.79 6.66
CA MET A 464 -8.85 32.38 6.94
C MET A 464 -8.19 31.68 5.75
N LEU A 465 -8.62 32.00 4.52
CA LEU A 465 -8.06 31.46 3.29
C LEU A 465 -6.65 31.99 3.00
N GLU A 466 -6.38 33.27 3.29
CA GLU A 466 -5.01 33.82 3.25
C GLU A 466 -4.07 33.04 4.17
N LYS A 467 -4.54 32.72 5.38
CA LYS A 467 -3.78 31.91 6.34
C LYS A 467 -3.59 30.47 5.86
N ALA A 468 -4.64 29.83 5.34
CA ALA A 468 -4.57 28.48 4.77
C ALA A 468 -3.59 28.43 3.58
N TYR A 469 -3.65 29.41 2.69
CA TYR A 469 -2.76 29.53 1.53
C TYR A 469 -1.31 29.79 1.94
N ALA A 470 -1.07 30.62 2.95
CA ALA A 470 0.28 30.82 3.49
C ALA A 470 0.92 29.52 4.02
N ALA A 471 0.11 28.65 4.62
CA ALA A 471 0.56 27.34 5.11
C ALA A 471 0.71 26.29 3.98
N ARG A 472 -0.11 26.37 2.93
CA ARG A 472 -0.22 25.35 1.87
C ARG A 472 -0.36 25.98 0.48
N SER A 473 0.63 26.77 0.07
CA SER A 473 0.58 27.58 -1.16
C SER A 473 0.60 26.80 -2.48
N ASN A 474 0.74 25.48 -2.42
CA ASN A 474 0.73 24.57 -3.57
C ASN A 474 -0.48 23.61 -3.55
N ASP A 475 -1.37 23.72 -2.57
CA ASP A 475 -2.57 22.90 -2.50
C ASP A 475 -3.65 23.49 -3.43
N PRO A 476 -4.09 22.76 -4.46
CA PRO A 476 -4.95 23.32 -5.49
C PRO A 476 -6.37 23.66 -4.99
N TYR A 477 -6.88 22.95 -3.97
CA TYR A 477 -8.21 23.25 -3.40
C TYR A 477 -8.19 24.56 -2.61
N ILE A 478 -7.07 24.84 -1.92
CA ILE A 478 -6.89 26.10 -1.19
C ILE A 478 -6.68 27.26 -2.16
N ILE A 479 -5.95 27.03 -3.25
CA ILE A 479 -5.77 28.02 -4.34
C ILE A 479 -7.11 28.37 -4.98
N ASP A 480 -7.95 27.38 -5.27
CA ASP A 480 -9.30 27.64 -5.80
C ASP A 480 -10.14 28.45 -4.81
N SER A 481 -10.20 28.02 -3.55
CA SER A 481 -11.02 28.65 -2.52
C SER A 481 -10.62 30.11 -2.26
N ILE A 482 -9.32 30.43 -2.19
CA ILE A 482 -8.86 31.83 -2.04
C ILE A 482 -9.13 32.64 -3.31
N GLY A 483 -9.01 32.04 -4.49
CA GLY A 483 -9.40 32.67 -5.75
C GLY A 483 -10.88 33.04 -5.78
N TRP A 484 -11.74 32.12 -5.34
CA TRP A 484 -13.18 32.34 -5.19
C TRP A 484 -13.51 33.43 -4.17
N ALA A 485 -12.77 33.48 -3.05
CA ALA A 485 -12.91 34.56 -2.07
C ALA A 485 -12.63 35.94 -2.69
N TYR A 486 -11.56 36.06 -3.49
CA TYR A 486 -11.24 37.30 -4.19
C TYR A 486 -12.27 37.66 -5.25
N TYR A 487 -12.88 36.67 -5.91
CA TYR A 487 -14.00 36.89 -6.83
C TYR A 487 -15.19 37.53 -6.11
N LEU A 488 -15.57 37.01 -4.94
CA LEU A 488 -16.72 37.50 -4.16
C LEU A 488 -16.53 38.90 -3.57
N VAL A 489 -15.29 39.36 -3.40
CA VAL A 489 -14.98 40.75 -3.01
C VAL A 489 -14.63 41.64 -4.21
N GLU A 490 -14.97 41.20 -5.42
CA GLU A 490 -14.82 41.91 -6.69
C GLU A 490 -13.36 42.26 -7.07
N GLU A 491 -12.39 41.58 -6.46
CA GLU A 491 -10.95 41.70 -6.75
C GLU A 491 -10.57 40.76 -7.90
N TYR A 492 -11.24 40.94 -9.04
CA TYR A 492 -11.22 40.00 -10.17
C TYR A 492 -9.82 39.70 -10.72
N GLU A 493 -8.97 40.71 -10.88
CA GLU A 493 -7.58 40.51 -11.35
C GLU A 493 -6.76 39.62 -10.39
N LYS A 494 -6.97 39.74 -9.07
CA LYS A 494 -6.33 38.84 -8.09
C LYS A 494 -6.92 37.45 -8.18
N ALA A 495 -8.24 37.35 -8.25
CA ALA A 495 -8.96 36.08 -8.38
C ALA A 495 -8.48 35.27 -9.59
N GLU A 496 -8.31 35.91 -10.75
CA GLU A 496 -7.82 35.24 -11.97
C GLU A 496 -6.47 34.58 -11.74
N ASN A 497 -5.52 35.27 -11.10
CA ASN A 497 -4.18 34.72 -10.85
C ASN A 497 -4.22 33.41 -10.05
N PHE A 498 -5.11 33.31 -9.07
CA PHE A 498 -5.32 32.10 -8.29
C PHE A 498 -6.09 31.03 -9.08
N LEU A 499 -7.26 31.37 -9.64
CA LEU A 499 -8.13 30.41 -10.33
C LEU A 499 -7.49 29.83 -11.59
N LYS A 500 -6.69 30.63 -12.31
CA LYS A 500 -5.88 30.12 -13.43
C LYS A 500 -4.91 29.04 -12.97
N ARG A 501 -4.21 29.27 -11.86
CA ARG A 501 -3.29 28.29 -11.27
C ARG A 501 -4.03 27.05 -10.76
N ALA A 502 -5.23 27.22 -10.19
CA ALA A 502 -6.07 26.10 -9.79
C ALA A 502 -6.44 25.22 -11.00
N VAL A 503 -6.87 25.82 -12.12
CA VAL A 503 -7.15 25.09 -13.38
C VAL A 503 -5.92 24.37 -13.91
N GLU A 504 -4.74 25.00 -13.85
CA GLU A 504 -3.48 24.37 -14.28
C GLU A 504 -3.15 23.11 -13.44
N LEU A 505 -3.50 23.11 -12.16
CA LEU A 505 -3.25 21.99 -11.24
C LEU A 505 -4.38 20.94 -11.25
N MET A 506 -5.62 21.34 -11.48
CA MET A 506 -6.82 20.49 -11.47
C MET A 506 -7.67 20.71 -12.73
N PRO A 507 -7.15 20.41 -13.93
CA PRO A 507 -7.85 20.71 -15.18
C PRO A 507 -9.13 19.90 -15.40
N GLN A 508 -9.33 18.81 -14.63
CA GLN A 508 -10.50 17.94 -14.72
C GLN A 508 -11.53 18.21 -13.62
N ASP A 509 -11.31 19.18 -12.73
CA ASP A 509 -12.25 19.50 -11.65
C ASP A 509 -13.37 20.42 -12.18
N PRO A 510 -14.64 20.02 -12.10
CA PRO A 510 -15.77 20.80 -12.59
C PRO A 510 -15.94 22.17 -11.91
N ILE A 511 -15.74 22.22 -10.59
CA ILE A 511 -15.94 23.43 -9.78
C ILE A 511 -14.86 24.46 -10.13
N VAL A 512 -13.61 24.04 -10.19
CA VAL A 512 -12.48 24.92 -10.54
C VAL A 512 -12.64 25.50 -11.94
N ASN A 513 -13.07 24.67 -12.91
CA ASN A 513 -13.32 25.14 -14.27
C ASN A 513 -14.52 26.10 -14.34
N ASP A 514 -15.57 25.88 -13.53
CA ASP A 514 -16.72 26.80 -13.43
C ASP A 514 -16.30 28.15 -12.85
N HIS A 515 -15.62 28.16 -11.70
CA HIS A 515 -15.08 29.39 -11.10
C HIS A 515 -14.19 30.15 -12.08
N TYR A 516 -13.34 29.45 -12.83
CA TYR A 516 -12.50 30.09 -13.83
C TYR A 516 -13.30 30.66 -15.02
N GLY A 517 -14.38 29.99 -15.43
CA GLY A 517 -15.33 30.55 -16.39
C GLY A 517 -15.98 31.83 -15.88
N ASP A 518 -16.38 31.86 -14.60
CA ASP A 518 -17.04 32.99 -13.96
C ASP A 518 -16.12 34.22 -13.88
N ILE A 519 -14.85 34.03 -13.52
CA ILE A 519 -13.89 35.13 -13.47
C ILE A 519 -13.56 35.67 -14.87
N LEU A 520 -13.41 34.80 -15.87
CA LEU A 520 -13.22 35.22 -17.26
C LEU A 520 -14.42 36.01 -17.76
N TRP A 521 -15.63 35.64 -17.33
CA TRP A 521 -16.83 36.40 -17.64
C TRP A 521 -16.76 37.80 -17.04
N GLN A 522 -16.45 37.95 -15.74
CA GLN A 522 -16.38 39.27 -15.09
C GLN A 522 -15.31 40.18 -15.72
N LEU A 523 -14.21 39.59 -16.18
CA LEU A 523 -13.12 40.29 -16.88
C LEU A 523 -13.37 40.49 -18.39
N ASP A 524 -14.63 40.44 -18.82
CA ASP A 524 -15.11 40.64 -20.19
C ASP A 524 -14.52 39.69 -21.27
N ARG A 525 -13.94 38.56 -20.86
CA ARG A 525 -13.41 37.50 -21.74
C ARG A 525 -14.46 36.42 -21.98
N LYS A 526 -15.60 36.86 -22.54
CA LYS A 526 -16.82 36.05 -22.66
C LYS A 526 -16.65 34.78 -23.50
N ILE A 527 -15.81 34.82 -24.54
CA ILE A 527 -15.55 33.63 -25.39
C ILE A 527 -14.81 32.57 -24.59
N GLN A 528 -13.77 32.96 -23.85
CA GLN A 528 -13.01 32.05 -23.00
C GLN A 528 -13.89 31.52 -21.86
N ALA A 529 -14.70 32.36 -21.22
CA ALA A 529 -15.65 31.94 -20.19
C ALA A 529 -16.57 30.81 -20.69
N ARG A 530 -17.18 30.99 -21.86
CA ARG A 530 -18.04 29.96 -22.47
C ARG A 530 -17.29 28.68 -22.83
N TYR A 531 -16.01 28.77 -23.22
CA TYR A 531 -15.19 27.58 -23.46
C TYR A 531 -15.03 26.75 -22.18
N PHE A 532 -14.69 27.39 -21.05
CA PHE A 532 -14.53 26.69 -19.76
C PHE A 532 -15.84 26.13 -19.23
N TRP A 533 -16.93 26.91 -19.24
CA TRP A 533 -18.26 26.39 -18.88
C TRP A 533 -18.70 25.21 -19.76
N GLN A 534 -18.44 25.26 -21.07
CA GLN A 534 -18.76 24.14 -21.96
C GLN A 534 -17.94 22.89 -21.64
N ALA A 535 -16.69 23.03 -21.21
CA ALA A 535 -15.85 21.93 -20.78
C ALA A 535 -16.44 21.24 -19.52
N VAL A 536 -16.96 22.01 -18.56
CA VAL A 536 -17.59 21.49 -17.33
C VAL A 536 -18.70 20.47 -17.64
N LEU A 537 -19.51 20.68 -18.69
CA LEU A 537 -20.57 19.74 -19.07
C LEU A 537 -20.08 18.36 -19.48
N ASN A 538 -18.80 18.23 -19.86
CA ASN A 538 -18.18 17.01 -20.35
C ASN A 538 -17.26 16.32 -19.32
N LEU A 539 -17.09 16.89 -18.12
CA LEU A 539 -16.27 16.29 -17.06
C LEU A 539 -17.05 15.22 -16.29
N ASP A 540 -16.37 14.14 -15.92
CA ASP A 540 -16.98 12.95 -15.30
C ASP A 540 -17.58 13.24 -13.91
N GLU A 541 -16.99 14.15 -13.14
CA GLU A 541 -17.40 14.48 -11.77
C GLU A 541 -18.50 15.54 -11.70
N THR A 542 -18.97 16.06 -12.84
CA THR A 542 -19.96 17.13 -12.86
C THR A 542 -21.33 16.63 -12.41
N GLU A 543 -21.81 17.16 -11.29
CA GLU A 543 -23.15 16.88 -10.76
C GLU A 543 -24.26 17.39 -11.69
N ASP A 544 -25.40 16.71 -11.73
CA ASP A 544 -26.49 17.07 -12.65
C ASP A 544 -27.07 18.46 -12.39
N THR A 545 -27.12 18.86 -11.12
CA THR A 545 -27.49 20.23 -10.68
C THR A 545 -26.53 21.28 -11.25
N MET A 546 -25.23 21.01 -11.24
CA MET A 546 -24.23 21.89 -11.84
C MET A 546 -24.40 21.96 -13.36
N LYS A 547 -24.68 20.84 -14.05
CA LYS A 547 -24.93 20.85 -15.50
C LYS A 547 -26.09 21.77 -15.87
N GLU A 548 -27.15 21.82 -15.05
CA GLU A 548 -28.27 22.73 -15.26
C GLU A 548 -27.84 24.20 -15.10
N THR A 549 -27.12 24.53 -14.02
CA THR A 549 -26.58 25.87 -13.78
C THR A 549 -25.69 26.33 -14.94
N ILE A 550 -24.77 25.47 -15.40
CA ILE A 550 -23.85 25.76 -16.50
C ILE A 550 -24.60 26.00 -17.82
N LYS A 551 -25.63 25.20 -18.13
CA LYS A 551 -26.45 25.42 -19.33
C LYS A 551 -27.10 26.79 -19.33
N ASN A 552 -27.56 27.27 -18.17
CA ASN A 552 -28.11 28.61 -18.03
C ASN A 552 -27.02 29.68 -18.24
N LYS A 553 -25.84 29.54 -17.61
CA LYS A 553 -24.69 30.44 -17.83
C LYS A 553 -24.28 30.51 -19.32
N LEU A 554 -24.33 29.40 -20.04
CA LEU A 554 -24.01 29.33 -21.48
C LEU A 554 -25.02 30.07 -22.37
N ILE A 555 -26.26 30.26 -21.94
CA ILE A 555 -27.27 31.00 -22.70
C ILE A 555 -27.28 32.47 -22.27
N GLU A 556 -27.43 32.71 -20.98
CA GLU A 556 -27.75 34.02 -20.41
C GLU A 556 -26.50 34.77 -19.92
N GLY A 557 -25.38 34.07 -19.72
CA GLY A 557 -24.23 34.60 -18.99
C GLY A 557 -24.42 34.54 -17.48
N LEU A 558 -23.53 35.21 -16.73
CA LEU A 558 -23.77 35.47 -15.31
C LEU A 558 -24.91 36.49 -15.19
N LYS A 559 -25.98 36.12 -14.48
CA LYS A 559 -27.00 37.08 -14.06
C LYS A 559 -26.40 37.94 -12.95
N ASN A 560 -26.50 39.26 -13.09
CA ASN A 560 -26.14 40.17 -12.00
C ASN A 560 -27.04 39.84 -10.79
N SER A 561 -26.42 39.50 -9.66
CA SER A 561 -27.09 39.41 -8.36
C SER A 561 -27.48 40.78 -7.84
#